data_AF-A0A4R3V8H6-F1
#
_entry.id   AF-A0A4R3V8H6-F1
#
_cell.length_a   1.000
_cell.length_b   1.000
_cell.length_c   1.000
_cell.angle_alpha   90.00
_cell.angle_beta   90.00
_cell.angle_gamma   90.00
#
_symmetry.space_group_name_H-M   'P 1'
#
loop_
_entity.id
_entity.type
_entity.pdbx_description
1 polymer ?
#
loop_
_entity_poly.entity_id
_entity_poly.type
_entity_poly.pdbx_seq_one_letter_code
_entity_poly.pdbx_strand_id
1 'polypeptide(L)'
;MKAFEQFKAELLADPATRREYDALAQEFETARELVVARARAGLTQEQVAERMGTTQSTVARLESGRRPPDTSWGSTRAKNRAV
;
A
#
# COMPACT_ATOMS: atom_id res chain seq x y z
N MET A 1 -9.18 -20.88 18.19
CA MET A 1 -8.94 -19.94 17.07
C MET A 1 -7.57 -20.31 16.48
N LYS A 2 -7.43 -20.52 15.17
CA LYS A 2 -6.10 -20.79 14.58
C LYS A 2 -5.28 -19.51 14.55
N ALA A 3 -3.96 -19.60 14.73
CA ALA A 3 -3.06 -18.48 14.51
C ALA A 3 -3.03 -18.12 13.01
N PHE A 4 -2.87 -16.84 12.68
CA PHE A 4 -2.86 -16.36 11.29
C PHE A 4 -1.82 -17.11 10.44
N GLU A 5 -0.62 -17.33 10.96
CA GLU A 5 0.44 -18.07 10.27
C GLU A 5 0.05 -19.51 9.96
N GLN A 6 -0.65 -20.16 10.89
CA GLN A 6 -1.08 -21.55 10.73
C GLN A 6 -2.20 -21.68 9.68
N PHE A 7 -3.14 -20.73 9.68
CA PHE A 7 -4.19 -20.64 8.66
C PHE A 7 -3.63 -20.32 7.28
N LYS A 8 -2.68 -19.38 7.19
CA LYS A 8 -2.00 -19.03 5.94
C LYS A 8 -1.22 -20.21 5.37
N ALA A 9 -0.50 -20.95 6.21
CA ALA A 9 0.25 -22.14 5.78
C ALA A 9 -0.66 -23.22 5.19
N GLU A 10 -1.83 -23.46 5.78
CA GLU A 10 -2.83 -24.40 5.25
C GLU A 10 -3.38 -23.96 3.89
N LEU A 11 -3.69 -22.67 3.70
CA LEU A 11 -4.16 -22.16 2.41
C LEU A 11 -3.09 -22.24 1.32
N LEU A 12 -1.85 -21.91 1.64
CA LEU A 12 -0.73 -21.96 0.70
C LEU A 12 -0.20 -23.38 0.43
N ALA A 13 -0.77 -24.40 1.07
CA ALA A 13 -0.47 -25.80 0.77
C ALA A 13 -1.10 -26.25 -0.55
N ASP A 14 -2.21 -25.62 -0.97
CA ASP A 14 -2.81 -25.83 -2.29
C ASP A 14 -1.99 -25.09 -3.38
N PRO A 15 -1.45 -25.80 -4.39
CA PRO A 15 -0.67 -25.19 -5.47
C PRO A 15 -1.43 -24.13 -6.28
N ALA A 16 -2.75 -24.29 -6.46
CA ALA A 16 -3.55 -23.30 -7.18
C ALA A 16 -3.66 -22.00 -6.37
N THR A 17 -3.98 -22.11 -5.08
CA THR A 17 -3.99 -20.98 -4.15
C THR A 17 -2.62 -20.30 -4.05
N ARG A 18 -1.53 -21.08 -3.97
CA ARG A 18 -0.17 -20.55 -3.94
C ARG A 18 0.16 -19.75 -5.21
N ARG A 19 -0.18 -20.27 -6.38
CA ARG A 19 0.08 -19.60 -7.65
C ARG A 19 -0.59 -18.23 -7.73
N GLU A 20 -1.87 -18.14 -7.37
CA GLU A 20 -2.60 -16.88 -7.37
C GLU A 20 -2.07 -15.92 -6.28
N TYR A 21 -1.68 -16.45 -5.12
CA TYR A 21 -1.05 -15.66 -4.06
C TYR A 21 0.28 -15.05 -4.50
N ASP A 22 1.13 -15.85 -5.15
CA ASP A 22 2.44 -15.40 -5.66
C ASP A 22 2.27 -14.43 -6.83
N ALA A 23 1.28 -14.62 -7.69
CA ALA A 23 0.94 -13.69 -8.77
C ALA A 23 0.54 -12.31 -8.21
N LEU A 24 -0.26 -12.28 -7.14
CA LEU A 24 -0.61 -11.04 -6.45
C LEU A 24 0.58 -10.40 -5.75
N ALA A 25 1.52 -11.19 -5.21
CA ALA A 25 2.70 -10.65 -4.53
C ALA A 25 3.50 -9.68 -5.42
N GLN A 26 3.57 -9.96 -6.72
CA GLN A 26 4.26 -9.11 -7.70
C GLN A 26 3.64 -7.70 -7.80
N GLU A 27 2.32 -7.56 -7.64
CA GLU A 27 1.64 -6.25 -7.64
C GLU A 27 1.94 -5.42 -6.38
N PHE A 28 2.26 -6.08 -5.27
CA PHE A 28 2.57 -5.44 -3.99
C PHE A 28 4.07 -5.32 -3.70
N GLU A 29 4.93 -5.84 -4.57
CA GLU A 29 6.37 -5.89 -4.31
C GLU A 29 6.97 -4.50 -4.15
N THR A 30 6.66 -3.58 -5.06
CA THR A 30 7.11 -2.19 -4.97
C THR A 30 6.59 -1.50 -3.70
N ALA A 31 5.33 -1.75 -3.34
CA ALA A 31 4.74 -1.18 -2.12
C ALA A 31 5.43 -1.72 -0.85
N ARG A 32 5.75 -3.02 -0.82
CA ARG A 32 6.53 -3.65 0.25
C ARG A 32 7.93 -3.06 0.35
N GLU A 33 8.63 -2.90 -0.77
CA GLU A 33 9.96 -2.30 -0.80
C GLU A 33 9.96 -0.88 -0.22
N LEU A 34 8.94 -0.07 -0.54
CA LEU A 34 8.79 1.27 0.03
C LEU A 34 8.59 1.23 1.56
N VAL A 35 7.73 0.34 2.05
CA VAL A 35 7.50 0.17 3.51
C VAL A 35 8.79 -0.28 4.21
N VAL A 36 9.50 -1.25 3.62
CA VAL A 36 10.77 -1.77 4.15
C VAL A 36 11.85 -0.68 4.15
N ALA A 37 11.99 0.09 3.06
CA ALA A 37 12.94 1.19 2.96
C ALA A 37 12.64 2.28 4.01
N ARG A 38 11.37 2.65 4.18
CA ARG A 38 10.95 3.60 5.23
C ARG A 38 11.29 3.08 6.63
N ALA A 39 10.99 1.81 6.91
CA ALA A 39 11.27 1.19 8.21
C ALA A 39 12.78 1.14 8.49
N ARG A 40 13.61 0.80 7.49
CA ARG A 40 15.08 0.83 7.59
C ARG A 40 15.62 2.23 7.84
N ALA A 41 14.98 3.25 7.28
CA ALA A 41 15.32 4.65 7.52
C ALA A 41 14.80 5.18 8.88
N GLY A 42 14.01 4.39 9.62
CA GLY A 42 13.43 4.80 10.90
C GLY A 42 12.40 5.93 10.78
N LEU A 43 11.77 6.08 9.61
CA LEU A 43 10.87 7.21 9.33
C LEU A 43 9.39 6.82 9.48
N THR A 44 8.58 7.79 9.93
CA THR A 44 7.11 7.72 9.83
C THR A 44 6.66 8.09 8.41
N GLN A 45 5.42 7.73 8.05
CA GLN A 45 4.83 8.14 6.77
C GLN A 45 4.76 9.66 6.62
N GLU A 46 4.56 10.38 7.73
CA GLU A 46 4.52 11.85 7.80
C GLU A 46 5.89 12.45 7.49
N GLN A 47 6.95 11.92 8.09
CA GLN A 47 8.31 12.38 7.84
C GLN A 47 8.76 12.12 6.39
N VAL A 48 8.34 11.00 5.81
CA VAL A 48 8.54 10.75 4.37
C VAL A 48 7.76 11.76 3.53
N ALA A 49 6.51 12.05 3.90
CA ALA A 49 5.68 13.01 3.18
C ALA A 49 6.27 14.43 3.19
N GLU A 50 6.76 14.89 4.35
CA GLU A 50 7.44 16.19 4.50
C GLU A 50 8.66 16.28 3.58
N ARG A 51 9.52 15.25 3.58
CA ARG A 51 10.71 15.20 2.71
C ARG A 51 10.37 15.17 1.23
N MET A 52 9.25 14.57 0.86
CA MET A 52 8.75 14.49 -0.51
C MET A 52 7.93 15.72 -0.94
N GLY A 53 7.59 16.63 -0.02
CA GLY A 53 6.68 17.74 -0.31
C GLY A 53 5.26 17.29 -0.66
N THR A 54 4.78 16.19 -0.06
CA THR A 54 3.45 15.61 -0.29
C THR A 54 2.69 15.41 1.01
N THR A 55 1.52 14.76 0.96
CA THR A 55 0.72 14.46 2.16
C THR A 55 0.98 13.05 2.68
N GLN A 56 0.83 12.83 3.98
CA GLN A 56 0.88 11.50 4.59
C GLN A 56 -0.10 10.52 3.92
N SER A 57 -1.28 10.98 3.52
CA SER A 57 -2.27 10.17 2.79
C SER A 57 -1.79 9.73 1.41
N THR A 58 -0.96 10.54 0.74
CA THR A 58 -0.32 10.19 -0.53
C THR A 58 0.71 9.09 -0.33
N VAL A 59 1.57 9.23 0.69
CA VAL A 59 2.58 8.21 1.05
C VAL A 59 1.91 6.89 1.46
N ALA A 60 0.87 6.96 2.30
CA ALA A 60 0.11 5.78 2.71
C ALA A 60 -0.52 5.05 1.50
N ARG A 61 -0.97 5.79 0.48
CA ARG A 61 -1.50 5.19 -0.76
C ARG A 61 -0.42 4.48 -1.56
N LEU A 62 0.75 5.11 -1.71
CA LEU A 62 1.92 4.51 -2.36
C LEU A 62 2.35 3.21 -1.65
N GLU A 63 2.44 3.25 -0.32
CA GLU A 63 2.81 2.09 0.52
C GLU A 63 1.74 1.01 0.57
N SER A 64 0.48 1.32 0.27
CA SER A 64 -0.61 0.34 0.27
C SER A 64 -0.67 -0.52 -0.99
N GLY A 65 0.04 -0.14 -2.05
CA GLY A 65 -0.05 -0.80 -3.36
C GLY A 65 -1.42 -0.66 -4.05
N ARG A 66 -2.36 0.11 -3.50
CA ARG A 66 -3.64 0.37 -4.17
C ARG A 66 -3.43 1.33 -5.33
N ARG A 67 -3.95 0.96 -6.51
CA ARG A 67 -4.18 1.94 -7.59
C ARG A 67 -5.02 3.10 -7.05
N PRO A 68 -4.70 4.36 -7.40
CA PRO A 68 -5.62 5.45 -7.15
C PRO A 68 -6.99 5.12 -7.79
N PRO A 69 -8.11 5.50 -7.17
CA PRO A 69 -9.42 5.35 -7.81
C PRO A 69 -9.41 6.05 -9.16
N ASP A 70 -10.14 5.52 -10.14
CA ASP A 70 -10.28 6.09 -11.47
C ASP A 70 -10.52 7.60 -11.38
N THR A 71 -9.81 8.36 -12.22
CA THR A 71 -9.84 9.83 -12.25
C THR A 71 -11.19 10.43 -12.67
N SER A 72 -12.26 9.62 -12.81
CA SER A 72 -13.61 10.09 -13.11
C SER A 72 -14.28 10.85 -11.96
N TRP A 73 -13.71 10.83 -10.74
CA TRP A 73 -14.23 11.59 -9.60
C TRP A 73 -13.72 13.05 -9.51
N GLY A 74 -12.81 13.46 -10.39
CA GLY A 74 -12.00 14.68 -10.28
C GLY A 74 -12.66 16.02 -10.64
N SER A 75 -13.97 16.21 -10.59
CA SER A 75 -14.60 17.50 -10.93
C SER A 75 -14.92 18.44 -9.75
N THR A 76 -14.65 18.09 -8.48
CA THR A 76 -15.24 18.85 -7.35
C THR A 76 -14.27 19.60 -6.41
N ARG A 77 -12.95 19.41 -6.41
CA ARG A 77 -12.07 20.04 -5.39
C ARG A 77 -11.24 21.25 -5.84
N ALA A 78 -11.67 22.00 -6.85
CA ALA A 78 -11.05 23.28 -7.20
C ALA A 78 -11.69 24.52 -6.52
N LYS A 79 -12.75 24.38 -5.71
CA LYS A 79 -13.55 25.55 -5.26
C LYS A 79 -13.37 26.04 -3.83
N ASN A 80 -12.75 25.32 -2.90
CA ASN A 80 -12.70 25.76 -1.50
C ASN A 80 -11.28 26.06 -1.00
N ARG A 81 -10.65 27.05 -1.65
CA ARG A 81 -9.54 27.82 -1.05
C ARG A 81 -9.62 29.27 -1.54
N ALA A 82 -10.74 29.91 -1.22
CA ALA A 82 -10.93 31.35 -1.22
C ALA A 82 -12.26 31.66 -0.53
N VAL A 83 -12.24 31.75 0.81
CA VAL A 83 -12.92 32.73 1.69
C VAL A 83 -12.36 32.49 3.09
#